data_AF-A0A2V6RHQ5-F1
#
_entry.id   AF-A0A2V6RHQ5-F1
#
_cell.length_a   1.000
_cell.length_b   1.000
_cell.length_c   1.000
_cell.angle_alpha   90.00
_cell.angle_beta   90.00
_cell.angle_gamma   90.00
#
_symmetry.space_group_name_H-M   'P 1'
#
loop_
_entity.id
_entity.type
_entity.pdbx_description
1 polymer ?
#
loop_
_entity_poly.entity_id
_entity_poly.type
_entity_poly.pdbx_seq_one_letter_code
_entity_poly.pdbx_strand_id
1 'polypeptide(L)' 'MVGTYVSGRVERLYCDYNTPVRAGQLCAKIDPRPFQMVVDQMRATVAVQKAQLAK' A
#
# COMPACT_ATOMS: atom_id res chain seq x y z
N MET A 1 -13.78 -12.65 -9.50
CA MET A 1 -12.33 -12.48 -9.70
C MET A 1 -11.81 -11.66 -8.54
N VAL A 2 -10.92 -12.20 -7.71
CA VAL A 2 -10.28 -11.40 -6.64
C VAL A 2 -9.15 -10.60 -7.30
N GLY A 3 -9.44 -9.35 -7.62
CA GLY A 3 -8.50 -8.43 -8.25
C GLY A 3 -7.73 -7.64 -7.21
N THR A 4 -6.40 -7.61 -7.30
CA THR A 4 -5.57 -6.72 -6.48
C THR A 4 -5.62 -5.33 -7.11
N TYR A 5 -5.94 -4.29 -6.35
CA TYR A 5 -5.91 -2.90 -6.85
C TYR A 5 -4.48 -2.39 -7.11
N VAL A 6 -3.47 -3.17 -6.72
CA VAL A 6 -2.05 -2.81 -6.78
C VAL A 6 -1.27 -4.01 -7.30
N SER A 7 -0.90 -4.00 -8.58
CA SER A 7 -0.03 -5.03 -9.14
C SER A 7 1.41 -4.82 -8.65
N GLY A 8 1.90 -5.70 -7.79
CA GLY A 8 3.26 -5.66 -7.24
C GLY A 8 3.77 -7.05 -6.87
N ARG A 9 5.07 -7.18 -6.57
CA ARG A 9 5.64 -8.46 -6.11
C ARG A 9 5.01 -8.82 -4.77
N VAL A 10 4.46 -10.02 -4.67
CA VAL A 10 3.90 -10.54 -3.41
C VAL A 10 5.07 -10.88 -2.48
N GLU A 11 5.15 -10.20 -1.33
CA GLU A 11 6.16 -10.48 -0.30
C GLU A 11 5.78 -11.77 0.44
N ARG A 12 4.51 -11.85 0.87
CA ARG A 12 3.96 -13.02 1.59
C ARG A 12 2.49 -13.22 1.22
N LEU A 13 2.12 -14.47 0.93
CA LEU A 13 0.74 -14.90 0.69
C LEU A 13 0.28 -15.73 1.89
N TYR A 14 -0.86 -15.37 2.47
CA TYR A 14 -1.44 -16.01 3.66
C TYR A 14 -2.79 -16.68 3.39
N CYS A 15 -3.34 -16.51 2.19
CA CYS A 15 -4.56 -17.18 1.74
C CYS A 15 -4.24 -18.05 0.53
N ASP A 16 -4.62 -19.32 0.60
CA ASP A 16 -4.53 -20.28 -0.50
C ASP A 16 -5.89 -20.45 -1.18
N TYR A 17 -5.88 -21.00 -2.39
CA TYR A 17 -7.08 -21.34 -3.15
C TYR A 17 -8.02 -22.22 -2.31
N ASN A 18 -9.32 -21.90 -2.29
CA ASN A 18 -10.35 -22.56 -1.46
C ASN A 18 -10.28 -22.36 0.07
N THR A 19 -9.46 -21.43 0.59
CA THR A 19 -9.49 -21.12 2.03
C THR A 19 -10.69 -20.22 2.38
N PRO A 20 -11.51 -20.54 3.41
CA PRO A 20 -12.57 -19.64 3.88
C PRO A 20 -11.94 -18.39 4.51
N VAL A 21 -12.21 -17.23 3.91
CA VAL A 21 -11.70 -15.93 4.36
C VAL A 21 -12.81 -15.09 4.99
N ARG A 22 -12.45 -14.26 5.97
CA ARG A 22 -13.37 -13.29 6.60
C ARG A 22 -13.06 -11.87 6.12
N ALA A 23 -14.07 -10.99 6.16
CA ALA A 23 -13.85 -9.57 5.88
C ALA A 23 -12.77 -8.99 6.81
N GLY A 24 -11.75 -8.34 6.25
CA GLY A 24 -10.61 -7.80 6.98
C GLY A 24 -9.42 -8.76 7.17
N GLN A 25 -9.52 -10.02 6.72
CA GLN A 25 -8.39 -10.95 6.80
C GLN A 25 -7.30 -10.59 5.79
N LEU A 26 -6.06 -10.47 6.28
CA LEU A 26 -4.89 -10.20 5.42
C LEU A 26 -4.55 -11.44 4.60
N CYS A 27 -4.82 -11.38 3.30
CA CYS A 27 -4.52 -12.49 2.39
C CYS A 27 -3.19 -12.40 1.67
N ALA A 28 -2.72 -11.19 1.36
CA ALA A 28 -1.45 -10.97 0.69
C ALA A 28 -0.82 -9.68 1.19
N LYS A 29 0.48 -9.73 1.45
CA LYS A 29 1.31 -8.54 1.66
C LYS A 29 2.08 -8.26 0.38
N ILE A 30 1.77 -7.14 -0.25
CA ILE A 30 2.48 -6.66 -1.44
C ILE A 30 3.73 -5.91 -0.96
N ASP A 31 4.85 -6.07 -1.67
CA ASP A 31 6.10 -5.37 -1.37
C ASP A 31 5.87 -3.84 -1.35
N PRO A 32 6.07 -3.18 -0.19
CA PRO A 32 5.77 -1.76 -0.04
C PRO A 32 6.86 -0.85 -0.62
N ARG A 33 8.04 -1.36 -1.00
CA ARG A 33 9.21 -0.54 -1.39
C ARG A 33 8.93 0.50 -2.49
N PRO A 34 8.31 0.15 -3.63
CA PRO A 34 8.00 1.16 -4.65
C PRO A 34 6.94 2.17 -4.17
N PHE A 35 6.07 1.78 -3.24
CA PHE A 35 5.02 2.65 -2.71
C PHE A 35 5.52 3.58 -1.63
N GLN A 36 6.48 3.14 -0.82
CA GLN A 36 7.06 3.94 0.25
C GLN A 36 7.77 5.17 -0.31
N MET A 37 8.49 5.04 -1.43
CA MET A 37 9.12 6.18 -2.11
C MET A 37 8.11 7.25 -2.55
N VAL A 38 6.96 6.83 -3.09
CA VAL A 38 5.90 7.76 -3.53
C VAL A 38 5.29 8.46 -2.32
N VAL A 39 5.01 7.72 -1.24
CA VAL A 39 4.48 8.29 0.01
C VAL A 39 5.45 9.32 0.59
N ASP A 40 6.75 9.02 0.62
CA ASP A 40 7.76 9.92 1.18
C ASP A 40 7.91 11.20 0.33
N GLN A 41 7.89 11.07 -1.00
CA GLN A 41 7.88 12.23 -1.90
C GLN A 41 6.64 13.11 -1.69
N MET A 42 5.45 12.51 -1.58
CA MET A 42 4.22 13.26 -1.36
C MET A 42 4.19 13.92 0.01
N ARG A 43 4.70 13.25 1.07
CA ARG A 43 4.83 13.83 2.41
C ARG A 43 5.76 15.04 2.40
N ALA A 44 6.89 14.97 1.72
CA ALA A 44 7.80 16.10 1.57
C ALA A 44 7.12 17.29 0.85
N THR A 45 6.39 17.04 -0.24
CA THR A 45 5.62 18.08 -0.96
C THR A 45 4.58 18.74 -0.05
N VAL A 46 3.82 17.95 0.71
CA VAL A 46 2.82 18.47 1.65
C VAL A 46 3.48 19.29 2.76
N ALA A 47 4.64 18.87 3.28
CA ALA A 47 5.37 19.62 4.29
C ALA A 47 5.84 20.99 3.77
N VAL A 48 6.38 21.04 2.54
CA VAL A 48 6.79 22.29 1.88
C VAL A 48 5.59 23.21 1.67
N GLN A 49 4.48 22.68 1.16
CA GLN A 49 3.26 23.48 0.92
C GLN A 49 2.65 24.01 2.24
N LYS A 50 2.63 23.20 3.29
CA LYS A 50 2.20 23.66 4.63
C LYS A 50 3.10 24.77 5.16
N ALA A 51 4.42 24.68 4.97
CA ALA A 51 5.35 25.73 5.37
C ALA A 51 5.17 27.02 4.54
N GLN A 52 4.82 26.91 3.26
CA GLN A 52 4.50 28.06 2.41
C GLN A 52 3.18 28.75 2.78
N LEU A 53 2.16 27.99 3.18
CA LEU A 53 0.86 28.54 3.61
C LEU A 53 0.89 29.19 5.00
N ALA A 54 1.85 28.79 5.85
CA ALA A 54 2.04 29.37 7.17
C ALA A 54 2.87 30.68 7.16
N LYS A 55 3.30 31.13 5.98
CA LYS A 55 4.01 32.40 5.76
C LYS A 55 3.05 33.45 5.21
#